data_AF-A0A1I1L6C7-F1
#
_entry.id   AF-A0A1I1L6C7-F1
#
_cell.length_a   1.000
_cell.length_b   1.000
_cell.length_c   1.000
_cell.angle_alpha   90.00
_cell.angle_beta   90.00
_cell.angle_gamma   90.00
#
_symmetry.space_group_name_H-M   'P 1'
#
loop_
_entity.id
_entity.type
_entity.pdbx_description
1 polymer ?
#
loop_
_entity_poly.entity_id
_entity_poly.type
_entity_poly.pdbx_seq_one_letter_code
_entity_poly.pdbx_strand_id
1 'polypeptide(L)'
;MTVVHRIRNAVRRLGIDITRYPAGWSGPQLVQLLQAHGITVVLDVGANEGEYGAMLRRHGYRGKIVSFEPLSGPGKALRARTGADPGWSMHACALGEESGEITVNVSGNRGASSSVLPMLDRHAEAAPHARYIGTETVPLRRLDELWPEAAGPDDRVFLKIDVQGYEAQVLRGAGARAKECHGLQIEASFVPLYEGSPLLAEVLRTGQEELGLTLMAVIPGYVDPATGQMLQSDLVLFRESGRGGRRDEDGREGEAE
;
A
#
# COMPACT_ATOMS: atom_id res chain seq x y z
N MET A 1 -21.63 13.46 -30.39
CA MET A 1 -20.98 12.19 -29.98
C MET A 1 -19.54 12.18 -30.46
N THR A 2 -18.58 12.05 -29.56
CA THR A 2 -17.14 12.04 -29.89
C THR A 2 -16.73 10.74 -30.60
N VAL A 3 -15.73 10.83 -31.49
CA VAL A 3 -15.15 9.68 -32.21
C VAL A 3 -14.76 8.54 -31.27
N VAL A 4 -14.22 8.88 -30.09
CA VAL A 4 -13.87 7.93 -29.02
C VAL A 4 -15.07 7.12 -28.53
N HIS A 5 -16.27 7.72 -28.45
CA HIS A 5 -17.48 7.02 -28.00
C HIS A 5 -17.97 5.98 -29.02
N ARG A 6 -17.86 6.29 -30.32
CA ARG A 6 -18.23 5.35 -31.40
C ARG A 6 -17.26 4.17 -31.45
N ILE A 7 -15.97 4.44 -31.32
CA ILE A 7 -14.92 3.41 -31.27
C ILE A 7 -15.14 2.51 -30.04
N ARG A 8 -15.33 3.10 -28.86
CA ARG A 8 -15.61 2.36 -27.61
C ARG A 8 -16.80 1.40 -27.76
N ASN A 9 -17.93 1.87 -28.30
CA ASN A 9 -19.12 1.02 -28.44
C ASN A 9 -18.95 -0.09 -29.49
N ALA A 10 -18.15 0.15 -30.54
CA ALA A 10 -17.85 -0.87 -31.54
C ALA A 10 -16.96 -1.99 -30.97
N VAL A 11 -15.93 -1.63 -30.19
CA VAL A 11 -15.01 -2.61 -29.62
C VAL A 11 -15.60 -3.35 -28.41
N ARG A 12 -16.55 -2.76 -27.68
CA ARG A 12 -17.26 -3.43 -26.57
C ARG A 12 -18.01 -4.67 -27.01
N ARG A 13 -18.53 -4.69 -28.25
CA ARG A 13 -19.17 -5.88 -28.84
C ARG A 13 -18.19 -7.03 -29.10
N LEU A 14 -16.88 -6.74 -29.10
CA LEU A 14 -15.78 -7.70 -29.19
C LEU A 14 -15.18 -8.01 -27.81
N GLY A 15 -15.80 -7.55 -26.71
CA GLY A 15 -15.29 -7.73 -25.36
C GLY A 15 -14.14 -6.79 -24.95
N ILE A 16 -13.85 -5.76 -25.76
CA ILE A 16 -12.76 -4.82 -25.52
C ILE A 16 -13.35 -3.46 -25.11
N ASP A 17 -12.94 -2.88 -23.98
CA ASP A 17 -13.30 -1.51 -23.61
C ASP A 17 -12.10 -0.57 -23.80
N ILE A 18 -12.30 0.55 -24.51
CA ILE A 18 -11.26 1.56 -24.72
C ILE A 18 -11.54 2.75 -23.82
N THR A 19 -10.64 2.99 -22.89
CA THR A 19 -10.75 4.03 -21.88
C THR A 19 -9.61 5.04 -22.00
N ARG A 20 -9.88 6.31 -21.68
CA ARG A 20 -8.83 7.34 -21.72
C ARG A 20 -7.88 7.05 -20.58
N TYR A 21 -6.60 6.89 -20.90
CA TYR A 21 -5.57 6.69 -19.91
C TYR A 21 -5.34 7.98 -19.09
N PRO A 22 -5.21 7.90 -17.76
CA PRO A 22 -5.39 6.70 -16.93
C PRO A 22 -6.88 6.40 -16.71
N ALA A 23 -7.29 5.18 -17.03
CA ALA A 23 -8.65 4.73 -16.78
C ALA A 23 -8.68 3.81 -15.57
N GLY A 24 -9.48 4.18 -14.57
CA GLY A 24 -9.48 3.53 -13.26
C GLY A 24 -8.31 4.00 -12.38
N TRP A 25 -8.39 3.66 -11.09
CA TRP A 25 -7.26 3.86 -10.18
C TRP A 25 -6.07 3.05 -10.68
N SER A 26 -4.96 3.73 -10.92
CA SER A 26 -3.80 3.18 -11.59
C SER A 26 -2.54 3.80 -11.00
N GLY A 27 -1.40 3.14 -11.20
CA GLY A 27 -0.10 3.63 -10.75
C GLY A 27 0.18 5.12 -10.98
N PRO A 28 -0.22 5.74 -12.12
CA PRO A 28 -0.10 7.18 -12.32
C PRO A 28 -0.85 8.04 -11.29
N GLN A 29 -2.08 7.66 -10.92
CA GLN A 29 -2.90 8.45 -9.98
C GLN A 29 -2.28 8.41 -8.57
N LEU A 30 -1.78 7.24 -8.17
CA LEU A 30 -1.04 7.12 -6.92
C LEU A 30 0.22 7.97 -6.94
N VAL A 31 1.04 7.90 -8.01
CA VAL A 31 2.25 8.73 -8.11
C VAL A 31 1.92 10.23 -8.12
N GLN A 32 0.79 10.65 -8.71
CA GLN A 32 0.31 12.03 -8.62
C GLN A 32 -0.02 12.43 -7.17
N LEU A 33 -0.67 11.56 -6.39
CA LEU A 33 -0.90 11.82 -4.97
C LEU A 33 0.43 11.91 -4.20
N LEU A 34 1.36 10.97 -4.42
CA LEU A 34 2.68 11.01 -3.78
C LEU A 34 3.40 12.34 -4.08
N GLN A 35 3.36 12.81 -5.32
CA GLN A 35 3.95 14.09 -5.73
C GLN A 35 3.21 15.29 -5.10
N ALA A 36 1.88 15.30 -5.13
CA ALA A 36 1.07 16.39 -4.58
C ALA A 36 1.27 16.57 -3.07
N HIS A 37 1.53 15.46 -2.34
CA HIS A 37 1.82 15.48 -0.91
C HIS A 37 3.32 15.56 -0.58
N GLY A 38 4.18 15.69 -1.60
CA GLY A 38 5.62 15.85 -1.44
C GLY A 38 6.32 14.64 -0.81
N ILE A 39 5.83 13.42 -1.04
CA ILE A 39 6.40 12.21 -0.46
C ILE A 39 7.84 12.00 -0.94
N THR A 40 8.76 11.80 0.01
CA THR A 40 10.19 11.57 -0.26
C THR A 40 10.60 10.11 -0.07
N VAL A 41 9.88 9.37 0.77
CA VAL A 41 10.13 7.96 1.09
C VAL A 41 8.83 7.17 1.04
N VAL A 42 8.86 6.02 0.38
CA VAL A 42 7.82 5.00 0.44
C VAL A 42 8.33 3.80 1.23
N LEU A 43 7.61 3.41 2.27
CA LEU A 43 7.81 2.17 3.00
C LEU A 43 6.81 1.15 2.45
N ASP A 44 7.28 0.09 1.80
CA ASP A 44 6.47 -0.91 1.13
C ASP A 44 6.49 -2.22 1.94
N VAL A 45 5.51 -2.40 2.81
CA VAL A 45 5.38 -3.58 3.68
C VAL A 45 4.59 -4.67 2.95
N GLY A 46 5.16 -5.88 2.88
CA GLY A 46 4.64 -6.97 2.05
C GLY A 46 4.96 -6.71 0.57
N ALA A 47 6.24 -6.51 0.27
CA ALA A 47 6.68 -6.08 -1.05
C ALA A 47 6.68 -7.20 -2.09
N ASN A 48 6.56 -8.47 -1.69
CA ASN A 48 6.57 -9.65 -2.55
C ASN A 48 7.79 -9.65 -3.50
N GLU A 49 7.57 -9.73 -4.82
CA GLU A 49 8.63 -9.72 -5.82
C GLU A 49 9.03 -8.29 -6.23
N GLY A 50 8.49 -7.25 -5.56
CA GLY A 50 8.76 -5.83 -5.79
C GLY A 50 7.89 -5.18 -6.86
N GLU A 51 6.71 -5.71 -7.14
CA GLU A 51 5.81 -5.20 -8.18
C GLU A 51 5.34 -3.77 -7.89
N TYR A 52 5.06 -3.46 -6.62
CA TYR A 52 4.60 -2.16 -6.19
C TYR A 52 5.68 -1.08 -6.41
N GLY A 53 6.89 -1.28 -5.89
CA GLY A 53 8.01 -0.36 -6.14
C GLY A 53 8.36 -0.20 -7.62
N ALA A 54 8.31 -1.29 -8.40
CA ALA A 54 8.55 -1.24 -9.85
C ALA A 54 7.47 -0.43 -10.58
N MET A 55 6.21 -0.56 -10.15
CA MET A 55 5.09 0.24 -10.64
C MET A 55 5.32 1.72 -10.33
N LEU A 56 5.73 2.08 -9.11
CA LEU A 56 6.05 3.47 -8.74
C LEU A 56 7.17 4.06 -9.63
N ARG A 57 8.24 3.30 -9.85
CA ARG A 57 9.35 3.71 -10.74
C ARG A 57 8.89 3.94 -12.17
N ARG A 58 8.11 3.02 -12.73
CA ARG A 58 7.54 3.11 -14.08
C ARG A 58 6.68 4.36 -14.25
N HIS A 59 5.99 4.80 -13.21
CA HIS A 59 5.11 5.97 -13.25
C HIS A 59 5.76 7.28 -12.79
N GLY A 60 7.07 7.29 -12.56
CA GLY A 60 7.83 8.52 -12.37
C GLY A 60 8.15 8.88 -10.92
N TYR A 61 7.83 8.03 -9.94
CA TYR A 61 8.31 8.25 -8.57
C TYR A 61 9.83 8.06 -8.51
N ARG A 62 10.54 9.03 -7.92
CA ARG A 62 12.01 9.06 -7.83
C ARG A 62 12.54 9.15 -6.40
N GLY A 63 11.66 9.25 -5.40
CA GLY A 63 12.04 9.21 -3.99
C GLY A 63 12.52 7.83 -3.56
N LYS A 64 12.99 7.74 -2.32
CA LYS A 64 13.48 6.48 -1.73
C LYS A 64 12.32 5.47 -1.62
N ILE A 65 12.62 4.19 -1.82
CA ILE A 65 11.72 3.07 -1.53
C ILE A 65 12.45 2.13 -0.57
N VAL A 66 11.78 1.75 0.51
CA VAL A 66 12.26 0.73 1.46
C VAL A 66 11.22 -0.37 1.52
N SER A 67 11.55 -1.54 1.00
CA SER A 67 10.63 -2.67 0.91
C SER A 67 10.89 -3.70 2.02
N PHE A 68 9.84 -4.28 2.58
CA PHE A 68 9.92 -5.34 3.58
C PHE A 68 9.28 -6.60 3.01
N GLU A 69 10.05 -7.67 2.89
CA GLU A 69 9.57 -8.96 2.39
C GLU A 69 10.22 -10.10 3.17
N PRO A 70 9.46 -10.85 3.99
CA PRO A 70 10.01 -11.94 4.78
C PRO A 70 10.41 -13.17 3.96
N LEU A 71 9.66 -13.53 2.93
CA LEU A 71 9.75 -14.84 2.30
C LEU A 71 10.97 -14.94 1.38
N SER A 72 11.72 -16.02 1.53
CA SER A 72 12.93 -16.28 0.73
C SER A 72 12.67 -16.30 -0.78
N GLY A 73 11.53 -16.86 -1.21
CA GLY A 73 11.10 -16.99 -2.61
C GLY A 73 10.90 -15.63 -3.29
N PRO A 74 9.84 -14.87 -2.96
CA PRO A 74 9.63 -13.52 -3.47
C PRO A 74 10.80 -12.58 -3.21
N GLY A 75 11.41 -12.67 -2.01
CA GLY A 75 12.56 -11.87 -1.62
C GLY A 75 13.77 -12.03 -2.54
N LYS A 76 13.92 -13.17 -3.24
CA LYS A 76 14.98 -13.34 -4.25
C LYS A 76 14.77 -12.42 -5.45
N ALA A 77 13.53 -12.31 -5.94
CA ALA A 77 13.19 -11.42 -7.05
C ALA A 77 13.31 -9.95 -6.62
N LEU A 78 12.83 -9.62 -5.42
CA LEU A 78 12.95 -8.28 -4.85
C LEU A 78 14.41 -7.84 -4.72
N ARG A 79 15.29 -8.70 -4.20
CA ARG A 79 16.75 -8.43 -4.12
C ARG A 79 17.37 -8.07 -5.47
N ALA A 80 16.95 -8.74 -6.54
CA ALA A 80 17.45 -8.45 -7.87
C ALA A 80 16.99 -7.07 -8.37
N ARG A 81 15.76 -6.64 -8.04
CA ARG A 81 15.24 -5.32 -8.40
C ARG A 81 15.91 -4.21 -7.62
N THR A 82 16.02 -4.37 -6.29
CA THR A 82 16.64 -3.35 -5.42
C THR A 82 18.13 -3.20 -5.69
N GLY A 83 18.84 -4.29 -5.99
CA GLY A 83 20.25 -4.24 -6.37
C GLY A 83 20.55 -3.44 -7.66
N ALA A 84 19.53 -3.20 -8.50
CA ALA A 84 19.65 -2.41 -9.73
C ALA A 84 19.25 -0.94 -9.55
N ASP A 85 18.78 -0.53 -8.37
CA ASP A 85 18.26 0.81 -8.09
C ASP A 85 18.84 1.35 -6.76
N PRO A 86 19.78 2.31 -6.80
CA PRO A 86 20.41 2.85 -5.58
C PRO A 86 19.43 3.60 -4.67
N GLY A 87 18.26 4.01 -5.18
CA GLY A 87 17.20 4.63 -4.39
C GLY A 87 16.20 3.64 -3.80
N TRP A 88 16.47 2.33 -3.90
CA TRP A 88 15.57 1.28 -3.44
C TRP A 88 16.33 0.23 -2.61
N SER A 89 15.96 0.10 -1.34
CA SER A 89 16.51 -0.91 -0.43
C SER A 89 15.43 -1.91 0.01
N MET A 90 15.87 -3.01 0.62
CA MET A 90 14.94 -3.96 1.23
C MET A 90 15.44 -4.54 2.55
N HIS A 91 14.50 -4.97 3.39
CA HIS A 91 14.74 -5.79 4.58
C HIS A 91 14.04 -7.15 4.42
N ALA A 92 14.79 -8.23 4.69
CA ALA A 92 14.28 -9.60 4.64
C ALA A 92 13.65 -9.99 5.99
N CYS A 93 12.58 -9.32 6.37
CA CYS A 93 11.84 -9.57 7.62
C CYS A 93 10.36 -9.26 7.46
N ALA A 94 9.55 -9.91 8.30
CA ALA A 94 8.16 -9.52 8.53
C ALA A 94 8.12 -8.32 9.49
N LEU A 95 7.06 -7.52 9.38
CA LEU A 95 6.76 -6.49 10.36
C LEU A 95 5.57 -6.89 11.23
N GLY A 96 5.61 -6.54 12.51
CA GLY A 96 4.53 -6.80 13.45
C GLY A 96 4.70 -6.02 14.75
N GLU A 97 3.87 -6.34 15.75
CA GLU A 97 3.81 -5.61 17.02
C GLU A 97 4.94 -5.94 18.01
N GLU A 98 5.73 -6.98 17.72
CA GLU A 98 6.86 -7.45 18.51
C GLU A 98 8.07 -7.76 17.61
N SER A 99 9.24 -7.99 18.22
CA SER A 99 10.45 -8.42 17.52
C SER A 99 10.82 -9.85 17.95
N GLY A 100 11.25 -10.68 17.01
CA GLY A 100 11.54 -12.09 17.25
C GLY A 100 11.54 -12.90 15.95
N GLU A 101 10.90 -14.05 15.97
CA GLU A 101 10.63 -14.86 14.79
C GLU A 101 9.13 -15.12 14.67
N ILE A 102 8.64 -15.27 13.44
CA ILE A 102 7.25 -15.61 13.18
C ILE A 102 7.17 -16.65 12.06
N THR A 103 6.14 -17.49 12.11
CA THR A 103 5.84 -18.41 11.01
C THR A 103 4.86 -17.75 10.06
N VAL A 104 5.23 -17.65 8.79
CA VAL A 104 4.36 -17.16 7.70
C VAL A 104 3.89 -18.35 6.89
N ASN A 105 2.59 -18.40 6.59
CA ASN A 105 2.03 -19.36 5.67
C ASN A 105 2.30 -18.91 4.23
N VAL A 106 2.90 -19.80 3.42
CA VAL A 106 3.29 -19.52 2.05
C VAL A 106 2.16 -19.91 1.11
N SER A 107 1.60 -18.93 0.40
CA SER A 107 0.53 -19.10 -0.60
C SER A 107 1.04 -19.61 -1.95
N GLY A 108 0.21 -20.38 -2.65
CA GLY A 108 0.52 -20.97 -3.96
C GLY A 108 0.59 -19.97 -5.12
N ASN A 109 0.17 -18.73 -4.93
CA ASN A 109 0.12 -17.67 -5.94
C ASN A 109 1.38 -16.79 -5.90
N ARG A 110 2.55 -17.43 -5.87
CA ARG A 110 3.87 -16.77 -5.74
C ARG A 110 4.02 -15.94 -4.47
N GLY A 111 3.34 -16.30 -3.40
CA GLY A 111 3.44 -15.61 -2.12
C GLY A 111 2.56 -14.37 -1.99
N ALA A 112 1.82 -13.97 -3.04
CA ALA A 112 1.02 -12.75 -3.03
C ALA A 112 -0.12 -12.75 -2.01
N SER A 113 -0.61 -13.91 -1.59
CA SER A 113 -1.64 -14.06 -0.55
C SER A 113 -1.10 -14.72 0.73
N SER A 114 0.23 -14.70 0.93
CA SER A 114 0.86 -15.26 2.12
C SER A 114 0.55 -14.42 3.34
N SER A 115 0.27 -15.08 4.46
CA SER A 115 -0.06 -14.41 5.70
C SER A 115 0.46 -15.18 6.91
N VAL A 116 0.72 -14.46 7.99
CA VAL A 116 0.88 -15.03 9.32
C VAL A 116 -0.40 -15.72 9.78
N LEU A 117 -1.56 -15.21 9.35
CA LEU A 117 -2.86 -15.65 9.82
C LEU A 117 -3.39 -16.85 9.03
N PRO A 118 -4.21 -17.71 9.64
CA PRO A 118 -4.99 -18.70 8.92
C PRO A 118 -5.90 -18.07 7.86
N MET A 119 -5.90 -18.63 6.65
CA MET A 119 -6.82 -18.26 5.58
C MET A 119 -8.18 -18.94 5.80
N LEU A 120 -9.27 -18.17 5.69
CA LEU A 120 -10.63 -18.69 5.83
C LEU A 120 -11.14 -19.29 4.52
N ASP A 121 -12.10 -20.22 4.62
CA ASP A 121 -12.66 -20.95 3.48
C ASP A 121 -13.13 -20.04 2.36
N ARG A 122 -13.77 -18.92 2.69
CA ARG A 122 -14.24 -17.94 1.70
C ARG A 122 -13.14 -17.43 0.78
N HIS A 123 -11.96 -17.13 1.33
CA HIS A 123 -10.82 -16.71 0.51
C HIS A 123 -10.32 -17.91 -0.31
N ALA A 124 -10.14 -19.06 0.33
CA ALA A 124 -9.61 -20.26 -0.31
C ALA A 124 -10.53 -20.83 -1.42
N GLU A 125 -11.83 -20.57 -1.36
CA GLU A 125 -12.83 -20.91 -2.37
C GLU A 125 -12.85 -19.90 -3.52
N ALA A 126 -12.80 -18.61 -3.21
CA ALA A 126 -12.74 -17.55 -4.23
C ALA A 126 -11.41 -17.61 -5.02
N ALA A 127 -10.29 -17.89 -4.33
CA ALA A 127 -8.95 -17.99 -4.89
C ALA A 127 -8.27 -19.34 -4.58
N PRO A 128 -8.65 -20.46 -5.22
CA PRO A 128 -8.05 -21.77 -4.92
C PRO A 128 -6.54 -21.85 -5.12
N HIS A 129 -6.00 -21.04 -6.03
CA HIS A 129 -4.57 -20.93 -6.30
C HIS A 129 -3.78 -20.16 -5.23
N ALA A 130 -4.47 -19.42 -4.35
CA ALA A 130 -3.88 -18.70 -3.22
C ALA A 130 -3.74 -19.57 -1.96
N ARG A 131 -4.29 -20.80 -1.97
CA ARG A 131 -4.19 -21.73 -0.84
C ARG A 131 -2.74 -21.91 -0.40
N TYR A 132 -2.55 -22.08 0.91
CA TYR A 132 -1.23 -22.31 1.47
C TYR A 132 -0.65 -23.64 1.01
N ILE A 133 0.62 -23.60 0.62
CA ILE A 133 1.41 -24.73 0.11
C ILE A 133 2.61 -25.05 1.01
N GLY A 134 2.81 -24.28 2.08
CA GLY A 134 3.90 -24.46 3.04
C GLY A 134 3.95 -23.36 4.08
N THR A 135 5.01 -23.35 4.87
CA THR A 135 5.30 -22.31 5.85
C THR A 135 6.79 -21.96 5.84
N GLU A 136 7.13 -20.75 6.26
CA GLU A 136 8.52 -20.29 6.44
C GLU A 136 8.62 -19.53 7.77
N THR A 137 9.59 -19.89 8.62
CA THR A 137 9.92 -19.11 9.82
C THR A 137 10.89 -18.00 9.44
N VAL A 138 10.53 -16.77 9.77
CA VAL A 138 11.23 -15.57 9.33
C VAL A 138 11.46 -14.61 10.50
N PRO A 139 12.47 -13.72 10.42
CA PRO A 139 12.62 -12.66 11.41
C PRO A 139 11.39 -11.74 11.41
N LEU A 140 10.89 -11.45 12.60
CA LEU A 140 9.85 -10.45 12.86
C LEU A 140 10.48 -9.23 13.51
N ARG A 141 10.14 -8.04 13.04
CA ARG A 141 10.65 -6.78 13.59
C ARG A 141 9.53 -5.76 13.73
N ARG A 142 9.68 -4.85 14.70
CA ARG A 142 8.82 -3.67 14.78
C ARG A 142 9.30 -2.58 13.82
N LEU A 143 8.37 -1.84 13.22
CA LEU A 143 8.72 -0.76 12.28
C LEU A 143 9.36 0.43 13.00
N ASP A 144 8.98 0.70 14.25
CA ASP A 144 9.59 1.76 15.06
C ASP A 144 11.10 1.55 15.27
N GLU A 145 11.54 0.30 15.43
CA GLU A 145 12.95 -0.09 15.57
C GLU A 145 13.74 0.12 14.27
N LEU A 146 13.13 -0.16 13.12
CA LEU A 146 13.76 -0.02 11.80
C LEU A 146 13.67 1.40 11.25
N TRP A 147 12.92 2.29 11.91
CA TRP A 147 12.70 3.66 11.44
C TRP A 147 13.98 4.43 11.11
N PRO A 148 15.06 4.39 11.93
CA PRO A 148 16.30 5.12 11.63
C PRO A 148 17.00 4.68 10.33
N GLU A 149 16.76 3.44 9.89
CA GLU A 149 17.29 2.89 8.63
C GLU A 149 16.33 3.18 7.46
N ALA A 150 15.03 3.20 7.76
CA ALA A 150 13.95 3.36 6.80
C ALA A 150 13.73 4.81 6.36
N ALA A 151 13.69 5.77 7.30
CA ALA A 151 13.35 7.17 7.06
C ALA A 151 14.15 8.15 7.95
N GLY A 152 14.43 9.34 7.41
CA GLY A 152 15.07 10.44 8.12
C GLY A 152 14.06 11.43 8.73
N PRO A 153 14.55 12.40 9.53
CA PRO A 153 13.69 13.39 10.21
C PRO A 153 12.95 14.34 9.25
N ASP A 154 13.53 14.63 8.08
CA ASP A 154 12.94 15.51 7.06
C ASP A 154 12.09 14.75 6.04
N ASP A 155 12.00 13.42 6.16
CA ASP A 155 11.29 12.60 5.19
C ASP A 155 9.78 12.69 5.34
N ARG A 156 9.11 12.83 4.19
CA ARG A 156 7.66 12.75 4.10
C ARG A 156 7.30 11.33 3.72
N VAL A 157 7.03 10.54 4.75
CA VAL A 157 6.85 9.09 4.63
C VAL A 157 5.45 8.72 4.13
N PHE A 158 5.40 7.87 3.12
CA PHE A 158 4.20 7.13 2.71
C PHE A 158 4.34 5.66 3.10
N LEU A 159 3.45 5.16 3.94
CA LEU A 159 3.46 3.77 4.40
C LEU A 159 2.45 2.95 3.61
N LYS A 160 2.90 1.94 2.88
CA LYS A 160 2.04 0.92 2.27
C LYS A 160 2.09 -0.34 3.13
N ILE A 161 0.93 -0.88 3.47
CA ILE A 161 0.78 -2.15 4.22
C ILE A 161 -0.19 -3.06 3.47
N ASP A 162 0.33 -4.20 3.05
CA ASP A 162 -0.45 -5.28 2.42
C ASP A 162 0.22 -6.58 2.87
N VAL A 163 -0.28 -7.12 3.98
CA VAL A 163 0.28 -8.32 4.64
C VAL A 163 -0.83 -9.32 4.93
N GLN A 164 -1.89 -9.25 4.14
CA GLN A 164 -2.95 -10.24 4.04
C GLN A 164 -3.58 -10.56 5.41
N GLY A 165 -4.11 -9.52 6.05
CA GLY A 165 -4.87 -9.61 7.31
C GLY A 165 -4.07 -9.26 8.57
N TYR A 166 -2.74 -9.11 8.47
CA TYR A 166 -1.85 -8.79 9.60
C TYR A 166 -1.54 -7.27 9.71
N GLU A 167 -2.33 -6.42 9.04
CA GLU A 167 -2.06 -4.98 8.90
C GLU A 167 -2.09 -4.25 10.25
N ALA A 168 -3.02 -4.64 11.14
CA ALA A 168 -3.18 -4.00 12.44
C ALA A 168 -1.94 -4.20 13.33
N GLN A 169 -1.32 -5.36 13.28
CA GLN A 169 -0.10 -5.70 14.00
C GLN A 169 1.09 -4.88 13.48
N VAL A 170 1.20 -4.70 12.17
CA VAL A 170 2.22 -3.82 11.55
C VAL A 170 2.04 -2.38 12.05
N LEU A 171 0.81 -1.86 12.06
CA LEU A 171 0.51 -0.51 12.56
C LEU A 171 0.85 -0.37 14.05
N ARG A 172 0.55 -1.37 14.88
CA ARG A 172 0.94 -1.36 16.30
C ARG A 172 2.46 -1.39 16.46
N GLY A 173 3.17 -2.15 15.64
CA GLY A 173 4.64 -2.16 15.58
C GLY A 173 5.29 -0.87 15.08
N ALA A 174 4.55 -0.03 14.35
CA ALA A 174 5.00 1.31 13.99
C ALA A 174 4.88 2.30 15.16
N GLY A 175 4.04 2.01 16.16
CA GLY A 175 3.89 2.82 17.36
C GLY A 175 3.61 4.29 17.04
N ALA A 176 4.39 5.19 17.66
CA ALA A 176 4.26 6.63 17.42
C ALA A 176 4.60 7.04 15.97
N ARG A 177 5.46 6.27 15.27
CA ARG A 177 5.88 6.56 13.89
C ARG A 177 4.74 6.45 12.88
N ALA A 178 3.70 5.66 13.17
CA ALA A 178 2.50 5.61 12.34
C ALA A 178 1.87 7.00 12.16
N LYS A 179 1.89 7.84 13.21
CA LYS A 179 1.35 9.21 13.17
C LYS A 179 2.25 10.19 12.42
N GLU A 180 3.54 9.87 12.26
CA GLU A 180 4.51 10.66 11.49
C GLU A 180 4.36 10.43 9.98
N CYS A 181 3.68 9.35 9.58
CA CYS A 181 3.38 9.08 8.17
C CYS A 181 2.46 10.17 7.59
N HIS A 182 2.80 10.62 6.39
CA HIS A 182 2.07 11.63 5.63
C HIS A 182 1.00 11.03 4.72
N GLY A 183 1.14 9.75 4.40
CA GLY A 183 0.09 8.96 3.78
C GLY A 183 0.20 7.49 4.13
N LEU A 184 -0.91 6.79 3.96
CA LEU A 184 -1.09 5.38 4.20
C LEU A 184 -1.79 4.76 2.99
N GLN A 185 -1.27 3.66 2.47
CA GLN A 185 -2.04 2.72 1.67
C GLN A 185 -2.16 1.42 2.45
N ILE A 186 -3.38 0.92 2.64
CA ILE A 186 -3.62 -0.26 3.44
C ILE A 186 -4.69 -1.14 2.81
N GLU A 187 -4.39 -2.43 2.67
CA GLU A 187 -5.38 -3.42 2.23
C GLU A 187 -6.46 -3.59 3.31
N ALA A 188 -7.72 -3.65 2.89
CA ALA A 188 -8.85 -3.80 3.79
C ALA A 188 -9.87 -4.79 3.22
N SER A 189 -10.37 -5.67 4.08
CA SER A 189 -11.35 -6.69 3.71
C SER A 189 -12.79 -6.23 3.98
N PHE A 190 -13.70 -6.49 3.04
CA PHE A 190 -15.14 -6.23 3.21
C PHE A 190 -15.83 -7.33 4.03
N VAL A 191 -15.26 -8.52 4.02
CA VAL A 191 -15.71 -9.71 4.74
C VAL A 191 -14.49 -10.43 5.32
N PRO A 192 -14.62 -11.27 6.35
CA PRO A 192 -13.47 -12.00 6.89
C PRO A 192 -12.86 -12.93 5.83
N LEU A 193 -11.56 -12.79 5.60
CA LEU A 193 -10.76 -13.65 4.69
C LEU A 193 -9.59 -14.32 5.40
N TYR A 194 -9.12 -13.71 6.49
CA TYR A 194 -8.10 -14.24 7.38
C TYR A 194 -8.64 -14.22 8.81
N GLU A 195 -8.22 -15.18 9.64
CA GLU A 195 -8.73 -15.29 11.00
C GLU A 195 -8.29 -14.08 11.84
N GLY A 196 -9.26 -13.36 12.41
CA GLY A 196 -9.00 -12.21 13.28
C GLY A 196 -8.53 -10.93 12.56
N SER A 197 -8.53 -10.89 11.22
CA SER A 197 -8.17 -9.68 10.48
C SER A 197 -9.25 -8.59 10.60
N PRO A 198 -8.87 -7.31 10.69
CA PRO A 198 -9.83 -6.21 10.71
C PRO A 198 -10.58 -6.08 9.38
N LEU A 199 -11.80 -5.55 9.44
CA LEU A 199 -12.58 -5.22 8.25
C LEU A 199 -12.43 -3.75 7.86
N LEU A 200 -12.89 -3.39 6.67
CA LEU A 200 -12.78 -2.05 6.08
C LEU A 200 -13.23 -0.93 7.03
N ALA A 201 -14.33 -1.11 7.76
CA ALA A 201 -14.81 -0.09 8.68
C ALA A 201 -13.85 0.19 9.84
N GLU A 202 -13.12 -0.83 10.31
CA GLU A 202 -12.11 -0.70 11.36
C GLU A 202 -10.83 -0.09 10.80
N VAL A 203 -10.34 -0.59 9.66
CA VAL A 203 -9.15 -0.04 8.99
C VAL A 203 -9.33 1.44 8.65
N LEU A 204 -10.50 1.81 8.12
CA LEU A 204 -10.82 3.20 7.81
C LEU A 204 -10.85 4.07 9.08
N ARG A 205 -11.44 3.56 10.16
CA ARG A 205 -11.48 4.26 11.45
C ARG A 205 -10.08 4.51 11.99
N THR A 206 -9.21 3.50 11.99
CA THR A 206 -7.82 3.67 12.43
C THR A 206 -7.11 4.72 11.57
N GLY A 207 -7.27 4.69 10.24
CA GLY A 207 -6.70 5.69 9.34
C GLY A 207 -7.18 7.11 9.62
N GLN A 208 -8.48 7.31 9.83
CA GLN A 208 -9.09 8.64 9.98
C GLN A 208 -9.01 9.19 11.41
N GLU A 209 -9.40 8.39 12.40
CA GLU A 209 -9.54 8.82 13.78
C GLU A 209 -8.22 8.72 14.56
N GLU A 210 -7.44 7.66 14.35
CA GLU A 210 -6.20 7.44 15.11
C GLU A 210 -4.98 8.10 14.47
N LEU A 211 -4.87 8.06 13.13
CA LEU A 211 -3.74 8.60 12.38
C LEU A 211 -4.01 10.03 11.83
N GLY A 212 -5.26 10.47 11.84
CA GLY A 212 -5.67 11.79 11.35
C GLY A 212 -5.44 11.97 9.84
N LEU A 213 -5.66 10.90 9.06
CA LEU A 213 -5.54 10.91 7.61
C LEU A 213 -6.93 11.00 6.96
N THR A 214 -7.00 11.56 5.76
CA THR A 214 -8.23 11.64 4.97
C THR A 214 -8.19 10.62 3.85
N LEU A 215 -9.29 9.90 3.64
CA LEU A 215 -9.43 8.94 2.54
C LEU A 215 -9.42 9.70 1.20
N MET A 216 -8.42 9.42 0.37
CA MET A 216 -8.23 10.07 -0.93
C MET A 216 -8.66 9.16 -2.09
N ALA A 217 -8.51 7.84 -1.92
CA ALA A 217 -8.92 6.87 -2.92
C ALA A 217 -9.23 5.50 -2.32
N VAL A 218 -10.07 4.75 -3.05
CA VAL A 218 -10.33 3.33 -2.83
C VAL A 218 -9.95 2.60 -4.11
N ILE A 219 -9.00 1.67 -4.02
CA ILE A 219 -8.55 0.85 -5.13
C ILE A 219 -9.32 -0.47 -5.07
N PRO A 220 -10.12 -0.82 -6.09
CA PRO A 220 -10.74 -2.14 -6.16
C PRO A 220 -9.68 -3.24 -6.06
N GLY A 221 -9.83 -4.12 -5.08
CA GLY A 221 -8.96 -5.27 -4.87
C GLY A 221 -9.62 -6.55 -5.38
N TYR A 222 -9.47 -7.63 -4.61
CA TYR A 222 -9.95 -8.94 -5.02
C TYR A 222 -11.48 -9.04 -5.05
N VAL A 223 -12.00 -9.69 -6.08
CA VAL A 223 -13.43 -9.93 -6.30
C VAL A 223 -13.64 -11.44 -6.41
N ASP A 224 -14.65 -11.95 -5.71
CA ASP A 224 -15.08 -13.33 -5.84
C ASP A 224 -15.58 -13.59 -7.28
N PRO A 225 -14.92 -14.46 -8.06
CA PRO A 225 -15.30 -14.72 -9.45
C PRO A 225 -16.66 -15.41 -9.59
N ALA A 226 -17.13 -16.10 -8.55
CA ALA A 226 -18.40 -16.81 -8.58
C ALA A 226 -19.61 -15.89 -8.37
N THR A 227 -19.45 -14.86 -7.54
CA THR A 227 -20.56 -13.98 -7.11
C THR A 227 -20.44 -12.54 -7.62
N GLY A 228 -19.24 -12.12 -8.03
CA GLY A 228 -18.93 -10.72 -8.35
C GLY A 228 -18.82 -9.82 -7.12
N GLN A 229 -18.86 -10.39 -5.90
CA GLN A 229 -18.70 -9.63 -4.67
C GLN A 229 -17.25 -9.17 -4.50
N MET A 230 -17.03 -7.87 -4.24
CA MET A 230 -15.71 -7.39 -3.81
C MET A 230 -15.39 -7.87 -2.41
N LEU A 231 -14.24 -8.54 -2.27
CA LEU A 231 -13.77 -9.12 -1.02
C LEU A 231 -12.75 -8.20 -0.34
N GLN A 232 -11.92 -7.50 -1.12
CA GLN A 232 -10.88 -6.59 -0.61
C GLN A 232 -10.76 -5.33 -1.46
N SER A 233 -10.16 -4.30 -0.87
CA SER A 233 -9.73 -3.07 -1.54
C SER A 233 -8.56 -2.44 -0.79
N ASP A 234 -7.71 -1.69 -1.49
CA ASP A 234 -6.79 -0.78 -0.82
C ASP A 234 -7.45 0.56 -0.52
N LEU A 235 -7.25 1.06 0.68
CA LEU A 235 -7.56 2.44 1.05
C LEU A 235 -6.29 3.28 0.95
N VAL A 236 -6.35 4.38 0.20
CA VAL A 236 -5.26 5.37 0.12
C VAL A 236 -5.69 6.61 0.88
N LEU A 237 -4.95 6.94 1.94
CA LEU A 237 -5.21 8.06 2.81
C LEU A 237 -4.00 9.00 2.87
N PHE A 238 -4.25 10.30 3.04
CA PHE A 238 -3.21 11.31 3.21
C PHE A 238 -3.57 12.31 4.29
N ARG A 239 -2.55 12.88 4.93
CA ARG A 239 -2.74 14.02 5.82
C ARG A 239 -3.16 15.22 4.98
N GLU A 240 -4.25 15.87 5.37
CA GLU A 240 -4.61 17.13 4.75
C GLU A 240 -3.47 18.11 4.96
N SER A 241 -3.00 18.71 3.87
CA SER A 241 -2.09 19.85 3.98
C SER A 241 -2.92 20.94 4.64
N GLY A 242 -2.67 21.24 5.93
CA GLY A 242 -3.37 22.31 6.62
C GLY A 242 -3.39 23.51 5.68
N ARG A 243 -4.58 24.06 5.39
CA ARG A 243 -4.73 25.21 4.49
C ARG A 243 -3.74 26.28 4.96
N GLY A 244 -2.57 26.33 4.33
CA GLY A 244 -1.59 27.34 4.60
C GLY A 244 -2.29 28.65 4.36
N GLY A 245 -2.38 29.48 5.40
CA GLY A 245 -2.85 30.84 5.25
C GLY A 245 -2.16 31.42 4.03
N ARG A 246 -2.96 31.96 3.10
CA ARG A 246 -2.43 32.94 2.17
C ARG A 246 -1.66 33.92 3.05
N ARG A 247 -0.34 33.96 2.91
CA ARG A 247 0.39 35.15 3.33
C ARG A 247 -0.23 36.25 2.48
N ASP A 248 -0.94 37.14 3.14
CA ASP A 248 -1.26 38.42 2.55
C ASP A 248 0.08 39.10 2.30
N GLU A 249 0.62 38.90 1.11
CA GLU A 249 1.58 39.81 0.52
C GLU A 249 0.82 41.10 0.21
N ASP A 250 0.64 41.91 1.23
CA ASP A 250 0.52 43.36 1.04
C ASP A 250 1.39 44.02 2.09
N GLY A 251 2.68 44.06 1.77
CA GLY A 251 3.60 45.00 2.37
C GLY A 251 3.20 46.40 1.93
N ARG A 252 2.67 47.19 2.87
CA ARG A 252 2.85 48.64 2.84
C ARG A 252 3.16 49.13 4.25
N GLU A 253 4.44 49.42 4.42
CA GLU A 253 4.95 50.43 5.33
C GLU A 253 4.15 51.74 5.14
N GLY A 254 3.89 52.39 6.26
CA GLY A 254 3.22 53.68 6.33
C GLY A 254 3.42 54.27 7.72
N GLU A 255 4.67 54.51 8.11
CA GLU A 255 4.98 55.59 9.03
C GLU A 255 4.84 56.91 8.25
N ALA A 256 3.92 57.78 8.68
CA ALA A 256 4.09 59.24 8.61
C ALA A 256 2.97 59.93 9.43
N GLU A 257 3.44 60.68 10.44
CA GLU A 257 2.82 61.76 11.23
C GLU A 257 1.72 61.43 12.26
#